data_AF-B1TFS2-F1
#
_entry.id   AF-B1TFS2-F1
#
_cell.length_a   1.000
_cell.length_b   1.000
_cell.length_c   1.000
_cell.angle_alpha   90.00
_cell.angle_beta   90.00
_cell.angle_gamma   90.00
#
_symmetry.space_group_name_H-M   'P 1'
#
loop_
_entity.id
_entity.type
_entity.pdbx_description
1 polymer ?
#
loop_
_entity_poly.entity_id
_entity_poly.type
_entity_poly.pdbx_seq_one_letter_code
_entity_poly.pdbx_strand_id
1 'polypeptide(L)'
;MKNEKEKVREMNVVHAESKISNHPADFQPNFQYDSGWNWTDNATEHLLTFTHRLGVAPSLISIFFSPDQESLYPLIWPWAYQQTGNPVSILVNTTAIKLTIWNRAPLHGAWEGEAGPWKLWDAGYFRVFASR
;
A
#
# COMPACT_ATOMS: atom_id res chain seq x y z
N MET A 1 -6.09 -27.52 30.16
CA MET A 1 -6.65 -28.04 28.89
C MET A 1 -8.12 -27.63 28.85
N LYS A 2 -8.67 -26.85 27.92
CA LYS A 2 -8.32 -26.50 26.53
C LYS A 2 -8.31 -24.96 26.36
N ASN A 3 -7.47 -24.52 25.42
CA ASN A 3 -7.26 -23.15 24.99
C ASN A 3 -8.51 -22.54 24.34
N GLU A 4 -9.00 -21.41 24.86
CA GLU A 4 -9.72 -20.41 24.06
C GLU A 4 -8.74 -19.28 23.73
N LYS A 5 -7.91 -19.57 22.73
CA LYS A 5 -7.15 -18.56 22.00
C LYS A 5 -8.11 -17.45 21.58
N GLU A 6 -7.74 -16.22 21.93
CA GLU A 6 -8.01 -14.98 21.19
C GLU A 6 -9.13 -15.12 20.15
N LYS A 7 -10.36 -14.93 20.62
CA LYS A 7 -11.45 -14.52 19.75
C LYS A 7 -11.03 -13.15 19.21
N VAL A 8 -10.38 -13.14 18.04
CA VAL A 8 -10.10 -11.93 17.27
C VAL A 8 -11.40 -11.14 17.29
N ARG A 9 -11.43 -9.98 17.96
CA ARG A 9 -12.59 -9.11 17.90
C ARG A 9 -12.83 -8.86 16.42
N GLU A 10 -13.97 -9.32 15.91
CA GLU A 10 -14.38 -9.00 14.55
C GLU A 10 -14.36 -7.47 14.44
N MET A 11 -13.39 -6.96 13.67
CA MET A 11 -13.36 -5.55 13.37
C MET A 11 -14.57 -5.29 12.47
N ASN A 12 -15.38 -4.31 12.81
CA ASN A 12 -16.32 -3.78 11.84
C ASN A 12 -15.46 -3.23 10.69
N VAL A 13 -15.67 -3.77 9.49
CA VAL A 13 -14.87 -3.50 8.30
C VAL A 13 -15.81 -3.22 7.14
N VAL A 14 -15.48 -2.23 6.32
CA VAL A 14 -16.15 -1.96 5.05
C VAL A 14 -15.12 -2.02 3.92
N HIS A 15 -15.37 -2.87 2.93
CA HIS A 15 -14.57 -2.90 1.70
C HIS A 15 -15.09 -1.82 0.75
N ALA A 16 -14.21 -0.91 0.35
CA ALA A 16 -14.53 0.20 -0.53
C ALA A 16 -13.97 -0.04 -1.94
N GLU A 17 -14.67 0.49 -2.93
CA GLU A 17 -14.22 0.43 -4.32
C GLU A 17 -13.11 1.44 -4.60
N SER A 18 -12.30 1.14 -5.61
CA SER A 18 -11.29 2.03 -6.17
C SER A 18 -11.74 2.56 -7.52
N LYS A 19 -11.37 3.82 -7.81
CA LYS A 19 -11.72 4.51 -9.05
C LYS A 19 -10.50 5.23 -9.61
N ILE A 20 -10.47 5.51 -10.91
CA ILE A 20 -9.45 6.41 -11.47
C ILE A 20 -9.93 7.85 -11.34
N SER A 21 -9.04 8.79 -11.04
CA SER A 21 -9.37 10.21 -10.97
C SER A 21 -8.99 10.96 -12.25
N ASN A 22 -9.73 12.02 -12.56
CA ASN A 22 -9.39 13.02 -13.57
C ASN A 22 -8.54 14.18 -12.98
N HIS A 23 -8.35 14.19 -11.67
CA HIS A 23 -7.64 15.21 -10.89
C HIS A 23 -6.71 14.56 -9.85
N PRO A 24 -5.74 13.71 -10.30
CA PRO A 24 -4.85 13.03 -9.37
C PRO A 24 -4.04 14.03 -8.54
N ALA A 25 -3.76 13.68 -7.28
CA ALA A 25 -2.94 14.49 -6.40
C ALA A 25 -1.53 14.66 -6.97
N ASP A 26 -1.04 15.90 -6.97
CA ASP A 26 0.27 16.26 -7.45
C ASP A 26 1.31 16.21 -6.32
N PHE A 27 2.57 15.99 -6.68
CA PHE A 27 3.69 15.90 -5.75
C PHE A 27 4.82 16.83 -6.22
N GLN A 28 5.51 17.45 -5.27
CA GLN A 28 6.68 18.24 -5.61
C GLN A 28 7.76 17.35 -6.27
N PRO A 29 8.40 17.81 -7.35
CA PRO A 29 9.34 17.01 -8.16
C PRO A 29 10.72 16.84 -7.50
N ASN A 30 10.79 16.76 -6.17
CA ASN A 30 12.04 16.78 -5.42
C ASN A 30 12.71 15.39 -5.32
N PHE A 31 12.06 14.34 -5.80
CA PHE A 31 12.59 12.97 -5.82
C PHE A 31 13.30 12.66 -7.14
N GLN A 32 14.36 11.85 -7.08
CA GLN A 32 15.11 11.44 -8.26
C GLN A 32 14.42 10.32 -9.05
N TYR A 33 13.45 9.66 -8.42
CA TYR A 33 12.59 8.64 -9.01
C TYR A 33 11.16 8.84 -8.53
N ASP A 34 10.23 8.72 -9.47
CA ASP A 34 8.78 8.69 -9.27
C ASP A 34 8.21 7.63 -10.22
N SER A 35 7.51 6.64 -9.66
CA SER A 35 6.92 5.56 -10.46
C SER A 35 5.67 5.96 -11.22
N GLY A 36 5.04 7.09 -10.88
CA GLY A 36 3.64 7.34 -11.18
C GLY A 36 2.70 6.37 -10.44
N TRP A 37 1.40 6.54 -10.63
CA TRP A 37 0.39 5.65 -10.07
C TRP A 37 0.37 4.32 -10.83
N ASN A 38 0.53 3.21 -10.10
CA ASN A 38 0.49 1.86 -10.64
C ASN A 38 -0.69 1.12 -10.02
N TRP A 39 -1.66 0.75 -10.87
CA TRP A 39 -2.84 0.00 -10.45
C TRP A 39 -2.48 -1.44 -10.05
N THR A 40 -3.19 -1.97 -9.06
CA THR A 40 -3.09 -3.36 -8.63
C THR A 40 -4.36 -3.81 -7.90
N ASP A 41 -4.50 -5.13 -7.74
CA ASP A 41 -5.44 -5.78 -6.82
C ASP A 41 -4.72 -6.73 -5.87
N ASN A 42 -5.45 -7.46 -5.03
CA ASN A 42 -4.95 -8.58 -4.23
C ASN A 42 -5.59 -9.92 -4.63
N ALA A 43 -6.13 -10.05 -5.85
CA ALA A 43 -6.83 -11.27 -6.27
C ALA A 43 -5.89 -12.49 -6.32
N THR A 44 -4.61 -12.25 -6.63
CA THR A 44 -3.54 -13.26 -6.63
C THR A 44 -2.30 -12.73 -5.92
N GLU A 45 -1.49 -13.65 -5.38
CA GLU A 45 -0.17 -13.27 -4.86
C GLU A 45 0.75 -12.89 -6.02
N HIS A 46 1.36 -11.71 -5.94
CA HIS A 46 2.25 -11.24 -6.99
C HIS A 46 3.21 -10.15 -6.47
N LEU A 47 4.08 -9.71 -7.38
CA LEU A 47 5.11 -8.73 -7.10
C LEU A 47 4.91 -7.49 -7.97
N LEU A 48 4.74 -6.33 -7.35
CA LEU A 48 4.85 -5.05 -8.04
C LEU A 48 6.32 -4.64 -8.08
N THR A 49 6.87 -4.43 -9.27
CA THR A 49 8.28 -4.09 -9.47
C THR A 49 8.42 -2.69 -10.08
N PHE A 50 9.06 -1.81 -9.32
CA PHE A 50 9.35 -0.42 -9.67
C PHE A 50 10.82 -0.28 -10.03
N THR A 51 11.13 -0.38 -11.33
CA THR A 51 12.52 -0.28 -11.82
C THR A 51 12.95 1.18 -11.81
N HIS A 52 14.09 1.47 -11.18
CA HIS A 52 14.68 2.81 -11.10
C HIS A 52 16.11 2.82 -11.64
N ARG A 53 16.60 4.01 -11.98
CA ARG A 53 17.95 4.21 -12.56
C ARG A 53 18.92 4.93 -11.62
N LEU A 54 18.66 4.88 -10.32
CA LEU A 54 19.49 5.54 -9.30
C LEU A 54 20.92 5.00 -9.24
N GLY A 55 21.16 3.74 -9.62
CA GLY A 55 22.48 3.10 -9.63
C GLY A 55 23.00 2.71 -8.24
N VAL A 56 22.24 3.01 -7.19
CA VAL A 56 22.45 2.62 -5.79
C VAL A 56 21.10 2.20 -5.21
N ALA A 57 21.11 1.46 -4.10
CA ALA A 57 19.89 1.19 -3.36
C ALA A 57 19.43 2.50 -2.70
N PRO A 58 18.23 3.02 -2.99
CA PRO A 58 17.76 4.27 -2.42
C PRO A 58 17.68 4.20 -0.90
N SER A 59 18.26 5.19 -0.21
CA SER A 59 18.15 5.33 1.24
C SER A 59 16.89 6.10 1.66
N LEU A 60 16.33 6.90 0.74
CA LEU A 60 15.10 7.66 0.93
C LEU A 60 14.00 7.10 0.03
N ILE A 61 12.94 6.56 0.63
CA ILE A 61 11.79 6.00 -0.08
C ILE A 61 10.51 6.49 0.59
N SER A 62 9.52 6.87 -0.23
CA SER A 62 8.15 7.12 0.22
C SER A 62 7.19 6.37 -0.68
N ILE A 63 6.28 5.62 -0.08
CA ILE A 63 5.29 4.81 -0.79
C ILE A 63 3.91 5.27 -0.34
N PHE A 64 3.05 5.55 -1.30
CA PHE A 64 1.66 5.91 -1.05
C PHE A 64 0.75 4.88 -1.68
N PHE A 65 -0.28 4.49 -0.95
CA PHE A 65 -1.47 3.87 -1.48
C PHE A 65 -2.52 4.94 -1.76
N SER A 66 -3.29 4.76 -2.82
CA SER A 66 -4.48 5.56 -3.06
C SER A 66 -5.56 4.70 -3.71
N PRO A 67 -6.81 4.74 -3.23
CA PRO A 67 -7.92 4.08 -3.89
C PRO A 67 -8.45 4.85 -5.11
N ASP A 68 -8.16 6.15 -5.18
CA ASP A 68 -8.74 7.07 -6.16
C ASP A 68 -7.74 8.02 -6.83
N GLN A 69 -6.45 7.95 -6.48
CA GLN A 69 -5.38 8.89 -6.85
C GLN A 69 -5.53 10.30 -6.28
N GLU A 70 -6.55 10.58 -5.47
CA GLU A 70 -6.81 11.86 -4.79
C GLU A 70 -6.52 11.76 -3.29
N SER A 71 -7.11 10.75 -2.66
CA SER A 71 -6.97 10.41 -1.24
C SER A 71 -5.69 9.60 -1.05
N LEU A 72 -4.74 10.15 -0.29
CA LEU A 72 -3.40 9.57 -0.15
C LEU A 72 -3.22 8.95 1.23
N TYR A 73 -2.84 7.68 1.25
CA TYR A 73 -2.50 6.96 2.46
C TYR A 73 -1.02 6.60 2.41
N PRO A 74 -0.16 7.23 3.23
CA PRO A 74 1.23 6.82 3.34
C PRO A 74 1.27 5.35 3.77
N LEU A 75 2.08 4.56 3.08
CA LEU A 75 2.30 3.19 3.47
C LEU A 75 3.15 3.16 4.73
N ILE A 76 2.48 3.05 5.87
CA ILE A 76 3.10 2.78 7.17
C ILE A 76 3.05 1.27 7.33
N TRP A 77 4.21 0.63 7.46
CA TRP A 77 4.26 -0.83 7.58
C TRP A 77 3.42 -1.27 8.78
N PRO A 78 2.30 -1.98 8.56
CA PRO A 78 1.32 -2.12 9.60
C PRO A 78 1.76 -3.14 10.65
N TRP A 79 1.47 -2.81 11.91
CA TRP A 79 1.53 -3.71 13.07
C TRP A 79 0.63 -4.96 12.90
N ALA A 80 -0.40 -4.90 12.04
CA ALA A 80 -1.37 -5.97 11.79
C ALA A 80 -1.62 -6.21 10.28
N TYR A 81 -0.57 -6.46 9.49
CA TYR A 81 -0.63 -6.59 8.03
C TYR A 81 -1.70 -7.55 7.49
N GLN A 82 -2.00 -8.63 8.21
CA GLN A 82 -3.04 -9.60 7.82
C GLN A 82 -4.43 -8.98 7.72
N GLN A 83 -4.63 -7.83 8.37
CA GLN A 83 -5.93 -7.20 8.55
C GLN A 83 -6.00 -5.79 7.95
N THR A 84 -4.85 -5.13 7.77
CA THR A 84 -4.82 -3.71 7.42
C THR A 84 -3.88 -3.33 6.28
N GLY A 85 -3.18 -4.27 5.63
CA GLY A 85 -2.57 -3.91 4.34
C GLY A 85 -1.41 -4.75 3.83
N ASN A 86 -1.27 -4.65 2.52
CA ASN A 86 -0.09 -4.97 1.75
C ASN A 86 0.77 -3.72 1.51
N PRO A 87 2.01 -3.89 1.05
CA PRO A 87 2.71 -5.15 0.87
C PRO A 87 3.13 -5.82 2.17
N VAL A 88 3.21 -7.15 2.14
CA VAL A 88 3.78 -7.95 3.24
C VAL A 88 5.31 -7.87 3.30
N SER A 89 5.94 -7.44 2.21
CA SER A 89 7.39 -7.25 2.12
C SER A 89 7.75 -6.16 1.11
N ILE A 90 8.73 -5.33 1.46
CA ILE A 90 9.35 -4.36 0.57
C ILE A 90 10.82 -4.74 0.43
N LEU A 91 11.26 -4.97 -0.81
CA LEU A 91 12.65 -5.21 -1.13
C LEU A 91 13.18 -4.05 -1.97
N VAL A 92 14.31 -3.49 -1.56
CA VAL A 92 14.99 -2.40 -2.24
C VAL A 92 16.37 -2.90 -2.65
N ASN A 93 16.74 -2.69 -3.91
CA ASN A 93 18.09 -2.95 -4.39
C ASN A 93 18.57 -1.83 -5.32
N THR A 94 19.72 -2.01 -5.96
CA THR A 94 20.33 -0.97 -6.80
C THR A 94 19.56 -0.64 -8.09
N THR A 95 18.56 -1.46 -8.43
CA THR A 95 17.83 -1.39 -9.70
C THR A 95 16.31 -1.31 -9.55
N ALA A 96 15.76 -1.73 -8.42
CA ALA A 96 14.33 -1.83 -8.23
C ALA A 96 13.89 -1.72 -6.77
N ILE A 97 12.68 -1.21 -6.59
CA ILE A 97 11.86 -1.35 -5.39
C ILE A 97 10.75 -2.35 -5.71
N LYS A 98 10.54 -3.32 -4.84
CA LYS A 98 9.62 -4.45 -5.04
C LYS A 98 8.66 -4.55 -3.88
N LEU A 99 7.36 -4.62 -4.17
CA LEU A 99 6.29 -4.77 -3.18
C LEU A 99 5.63 -6.13 -3.37
N THR A 100 5.72 -7.00 -2.36
CA THR A 100 5.06 -8.31 -2.39
C THR A 100 3.60 -8.16 -1.94
N ILE A 101 2.69 -8.43 -2.86
CA ILE A 101 1.25 -8.40 -2.62
C ILE A 101 0.78 -9.80 -2.26
N TRP A 102 0.25 -9.98 -1.06
CA TRP A 102 -0.34 -11.22 -0.58
C TRP A 102 -1.85 -11.19 -0.74
N ASN A 103 -2.41 -12.24 -1.32
CA ASN A 103 -3.84 -12.29 -1.67
C ASN A 103 -4.81 -12.49 -0.49
N ARG A 104 -4.29 -12.70 0.72
CA ARG A 104 -5.12 -12.90 1.92
C ARG A 104 -5.19 -11.67 2.82
N ALA A 105 -4.60 -10.56 2.39
CA ALA A 105 -4.66 -9.29 3.08
C ALA A 105 -5.20 -8.22 2.12
N PRO A 106 -5.94 -7.21 2.61
CA PRO A 106 -6.31 -6.05 1.80
C PRO A 106 -5.05 -5.37 1.25
N LEU A 107 -5.17 -4.60 0.16
CA LEU A 107 -4.07 -3.75 -0.28
C LEU A 107 -3.73 -2.67 0.73
N HIS A 108 -4.74 -2.07 1.33
CA HIS A 108 -4.56 -1.10 2.39
C HIS A 108 -5.78 -1.03 3.29
N GLY A 109 -5.59 -0.51 4.48
CA GLY A 109 -6.63 -0.26 5.46
C GLY A 109 -6.36 1.03 6.20
N ALA A 110 -7.40 1.83 6.38
CA ALA A 110 -7.33 3.06 7.16
C ALA A 110 -8.47 3.12 8.17
N TRP A 111 -8.14 3.58 9.39
CA TRP A 111 -9.13 3.91 10.40
C TRP A 111 -9.58 5.35 10.21
N GLU A 112 -10.82 5.54 9.75
CA GLU A 112 -11.42 6.87 9.67
C GLU A 112 -12.19 7.16 10.97
N GLY A 113 -11.49 7.78 11.92
CA GLY A 113 -11.98 7.98 13.29
C GLY A 113 -13.31 8.74 13.43
N GLU A 114 -13.73 9.50 12.41
CA GLU A 114 -15.02 10.21 12.39
C GLU A 114 -16.14 9.46 11.65
N ALA A 115 -15.83 8.46 10.81
CA ALA A 115 -16.78 7.80 9.91
C ALA A 115 -17.22 6.39 10.33
N GLY A 116 -16.63 5.81 11.38
CA GLY A 116 -16.96 4.48 11.89
C GLY A 116 -15.88 3.44 11.60
N PRO A 117 -16.23 2.24 11.07
CA PRO A 117 -15.33 1.08 10.96
C PRO A 117 -14.05 1.31 10.13
N TRP A 118 -13.12 0.35 10.19
CA TRP A 118 -11.98 0.29 9.26
C TRP A 118 -12.50 0.27 7.82
N LYS A 119 -11.94 1.11 6.96
CA LYS A 119 -12.08 0.97 5.51
C LYS A 119 -10.92 0.18 4.97
N LEU A 120 -11.23 -0.86 4.20
CA LEU A 120 -10.25 -1.69 3.52
C LEU A 120 -10.44 -1.57 2.00
N TRP A 121 -9.36 -1.71 1.27
CA TRP A 121 -9.36 -1.74 -0.19
C TRP A 121 -8.59 -2.95 -0.67
N ASP A 122 -9.21 -3.71 -1.57
CA ASP A 122 -8.62 -4.90 -2.21
C ASP A 122 -8.00 -4.57 -3.59
N ALA A 123 -8.31 -3.39 -4.13
CA ALA A 123 -7.73 -2.82 -5.32
C ALA A 123 -7.31 -1.38 -5.07
N GLY A 124 -6.53 -0.80 -5.97
CA GLY A 124 -6.11 0.60 -5.87
C GLY A 124 -4.80 0.85 -6.59
N TYR A 125 -4.09 1.89 -6.16
CA TYR A 125 -2.87 2.35 -6.81
C TYR A 125 -1.75 2.52 -5.79
N PHE A 126 -0.56 2.07 -6.14
CA PHE A 126 0.67 2.43 -5.44
C PHE A 126 1.47 3.45 -6.24
N ARG A 127 2.10 4.39 -5.56
CA ARG A 127 3.12 5.29 -6.12
C ARG A 127 4.34 5.32 -5.21
N VAL A 128 5.50 5.21 -5.82
CA VAL A 128 6.79 5.08 -5.15
C VAL A 128 7.66 6.25 -5.56
N PHE A 129 8.14 6.97 -4.56
CA PHE A 129 9.16 8.00 -4.69
C PHE A 129 10.46 7.49 -4.09
N ALA A 130 11.59 7.77 -4.74
CA ALA A 130 12.89 7.39 -4.22
C ALA A 130 14.01 8.35 -4.60
N SER A 131 15.01 8.44 -3.73
CA SER A 131 16.26 9.18 -3.95
C SER A 131 17.43 8.39 -3.38
N ARG A 132 18.64 8.67 -3.89
CA ARG A 132 19.90 8.07 -3.40
C ARG A 132 20.07 8.31 -1.91
#